data_AF-A0A9E6DE76-F1
#
_entry.id   AF-A0A9E6DE76-F1
#
_cell.length_a   1.000
_cell.length_b   1.000
_cell.length_c   1.000
_cell.angle_alpha   90.00
_cell.angle_beta   90.00
_cell.angle_gamma   90.00
#
_symmetry.space_group_name_H-M   'P 1'
#
loop_
_entity.id
_entity.type
_entity.pdbx_description
1 polymer ?
#
loop_
_entity_poly.entity_id
_entity_poly.type
_entity_poly.pdbx_seq_one_letter_code
_entity_poly.pdbx_strand_id
1 'polypeptide(L)'
;MKSKIPTFKGKSFNCPNCGAFSHMDWQKLHIGNTFNISLYWESRCSCCNKSSLWRVTVYRTMPVVAGIEKNKNARIDQSAELLYPDIGSTPLPANDMPDDVKDDYIEAANIFSNSPRGSAALLRLALQKLCVHLGEKGKDINTDIRSLAKKETIPPSLIRVADTVRLTGNNAVHPGKMSDEDRDYVASKMFSLINLIVVKGITEPKEIEELYEMTPEGPRKAAEERDAESKISK
;
A
#
# COMPACT_ATOMS: atom_id res chain seq x y z
N MET A 1 8.49 -2.63 -9.55
CA MET A 1 7.65 -1.91 -10.54
C MET A 1 7.12 -0.62 -9.92
N LYS A 2 7.06 0.51 -10.64
CA LYS A 2 6.44 1.76 -10.13
C LYS A 2 4.92 1.62 -10.17
N SER A 3 4.25 1.78 -9.02
CA SER A 3 2.78 1.78 -8.93
C SER A 3 2.18 2.97 -9.69
N LYS A 4 1.12 2.73 -10.47
CA LYS A 4 0.35 3.78 -11.15
C LYS A 4 -0.81 4.20 -10.24
N ILE A 5 -0.75 5.46 -9.81
CA ILE A 5 -1.67 6.06 -8.83
C ILE A 5 -3.09 6.13 -9.41
N PRO A 6 -4.15 5.84 -8.60
CA PRO A 6 -5.54 6.04 -9.02
C PRO A 6 -5.79 7.44 -9.57
N THR A 7 -6.44 7.52 -10.73
CA THR A 7 -6.76 8.80 -11.39
C THR A 7 -8.20 8.78 -11.88
N PHE A 8 -8.93 9.86 -11.65
CA PHE A 8 -10.33 9.99 -12.06
C PHE A 8 -10.51 9.72 -13.56
N LYS A 9 -11.47 8.83 -13.91
CA LYS A 9 -11.75 8.36 -15.29
C LYS A 9 -10.55 7.73 -16.01
N GLY A 10 -9.51 7.33 -15.29
CA GLY A 10 -8.40 6.56 -15.87
C GLY A 10 -8.85 5.16 -16.30
N LYS A 11 -8.42 4.71 -17.48
CA LYS A 11 -8.76 3.35 -18.00
C LYS A 11 -8.16 2.22 -17.15
N SER A 12 -6.97 2.44 -16.60
CA SER A 12 -6.26 1.45 -15.77
C SER A 12 -5.27 2.13 -14.82
N PHE A 13 -5.17 1.58 -13.61
CA PHE A 13 -4.24 1.97 -12.54
C PHE A 13 -4.14 0.85 -11.49
N ASN A 14 -3.25 0.99 -10.52
CA ASN A 14 -3.18 0.07 -9.39
C ASN A 14 -4.43 0.25 -8.51
N CYS A 15 -5.21 -0.82 -8.39
CA CYS A 15 -6.47 -0.80 -7.67
C CYS A 15 -6.27 -0.35 -6.22
N PRO A 16 -7.03 0.64 -5.75
CA PRO A 16 -6.90 1.13 -4.38
C PRO A 16 -7.34 0.08 -3.33
N ASN A 17 -8.11 -0.93 -3.75
CA ASN A 17 -8.62 -1.99 -2.87
C ASN A 17 -7.74 -3.24 -2.81
N CYS A 18 -7.05 -3.62 -3.90
CA CYS A 18 -6.25 -4.86 -3.94
C CYS A 18 -4.80 -4.69 -4.38
N GLY A 19 -4.41 -3.48 -4.82
CA GLY A 19 -3.06 -3.18 -5.28
C GLY A 19 -2.72 -3.61 -6.72
N ALA A 20 -3.49 -4.54 -7.31
CA ALA A 20 -3.24 -5.04 -8.66
C ALA A 20 -3.41 -3.94 -9.73
N PHE A 21 -2.53 -3.93 -10.73
CA PHE A 21 -2.72 -3.10 -11.92
C PHE A 21 -3.85 -3.70 -12.76
N SER A 22 -4.97 -2.98 -12.89
CA SER A 22 -6.18 -3.51 -13.52
C SER A 22 -6.93 -2.46 -14.34
N HIS A 23 -7.82 -2.95 -15.22
CA HIS A 23 -8.82 -2.12 -15.88
C HIS A 23 -9.86 -1.65 -14.85
N MET A 24 -10.40 -0.47 -15.11
CA MET A 24 -11.30 0.22 -14.19
C MET A 24 -12.57 0.62 -14.94
N ASP A 25 -13.70 0.06 -14.51
CA ASP A 25 -15.01 0.37 -15.08
C ASP A 25 -15.66 1.50 -14.29
N TRP A 26 -16.09 2.55 -14.99
CA TRP A 26 -16.57 3.78 -14.36
C TRP A 26 -18.08 3.95 -14.56
N GLN A 27 -18.77 4.25 -13.47
CA GLN A 27 -20.20 4.57 -13.51
C GLN A 27 -20.50 5.82 -12.70
N LYS A 28 -21.36 6.69 -13.23
CA LYS A 28 -21.87 7.86 -12.53
C LYS A 28 -22.99 7.43 -11.58
N LEU A 29 -22.96 7.89 -10.33
CA LEU A 29 -24.03 7.61 -9.38
C LEU A 29 -25.17 8.62 -9.51
N HIS A 30 -26.41 8.18 -9.34
CA HIS A 30 -27.62 8.98 -9.49
C HIS A 30 -28.36 9.11 -8.15
N ILE A 31 -29.01 10.26 -7.91
CA ILE A 31 -29.80 10.52 -6.69
C ILE A 31 -31.29 10.36 -7.01
N GLY A 32 -31.93 9.34 -6.46
CA GLY A 32 -33.35 9.07 -6.72
C GLY A 32 -33.59 8.62 -8.16
N ASN A 33 -34.51 9.28 -8.86
CA ASN A 33 -34.81 8.94 -10.26
C ASN A 33 -33.63 9.32 -11.19
N THR A 34 -33.49 8.60 -12.30
CA THR A 34 -32.35 8.62 -13.25
C THR A 34 -31.91 9.98 -13.80
N PHE A 35 -32.67 11.05 -13.57
CA PHE A 35 -32.40 12.39 -14.09
C PHE A 35 -31.56 13.29 -13.19
N ASN A 36 -31.38 12.95 -11.91
CA ASN A 36 -30.56 13.75 -10.99
C ASN A 36 -29.16 13.14 -10.84
N ILE A 37 -28.18 13.77 -11.48
CA ILE A 37 -26.78 13.38 -11.44
C ILE A 37 -26.18 13.76 -10.07
N SER A 38 -25.62 12.78 -9.35
CA SER A 38 -24.92 13.04 -8.10
C SER A 38 -23.54 13.69 -8.33
N LEU A 39 -22.90 14.17 -7.26
CA LEU A 39 -21.47 14.54 -7.30
C LEU A 39 -20.53 13.33 -7.31
N TYR A 40 -21.05 12.10 -7.29
CA TYR A 40 -20.26 10.90 -7.03
C TYR A 40 -20.16 9.96 -8.24
N TRP A 41 -19.01 9.31 -8.34
CA TRP A 41 -18.70 8.27 -9.32
C TRP A 41 -18.21 7.01 -8.62
N GLU A 42 -18.57 5.87 -9.17
CA GLU A 42 -18.02 4.56 -8.83
C GLU A 42 -16.96 4.18 -9.86
N SER A 43 -15.84 3.63 -9.40
CA SER A 43 -14.89 2.89 -10.24
C SER A 43 -14.72 1.48 -9.71
N ARG A 44 -15.04 0.47 -10.52
CA ARG A 44 -14.96 -0.94 -10.18
C ARG A 44 -13.72 -1.58 -10.80
N CYS A 45 -12.97 -2.30 -9.97
CA CYS A 45 -11.76 -3.01 -10.40
C CYS A 45 -12.13 -4.34 -11.06
N SER A 46 -11.63 -4.59 -12.27
CA SER A 46 -11.87 -5.86 -12.98
C SER A 46 -11.14 -7.07 -12.37
N CYS A 47 -10.15 -6.86 -11.49
CA CYS A 47 -9.41 -7.93 -10.82
C CYS A 47 -10.13 -8.43 -9.55
N CYS A 48 -10.52 -7.54 -8.65
CA CYS A 48 -11.09 -7.91 -7.35
C CYS A 48 -12.59 -7.62 -7.20
N ASN A 49 -13.22 -7.03 -8.22
CA ASN A 49 -14.63 -6.61 -8.23
C ASN A 49 -15.04 -5.61 -7.12
N LYS A 50 -14.09 -5.10 -6.33
CA LYS A 50 -14.35 -4.07 -5.32
C LYS A 50 -14.45 -2.70 -5.98
N SER A 51 -15.37 -1.89 -5.47
CA SER A 51 -15.63 -0.54 -5.94
C SER A 51 -14.83 0.49 -5.17
N SER A 52 -14.49 1.58 -5.84
CA SER A 52 -13.96 2.80 -5.25
C SER A 52 -14.92 3.96 -5.50
N LEU A 53 -15.09 4.83 -4.51
CA LEU A 53 -16.00 5.97 -4.58
C LEU A 53 -15.20 7.25 -4.79
N TRP A 54 -15.68 8.09 -5.70
CA TRP A 54 -15.03 9.33 -6.08
C TRP A 54 -16.01 10.49 -5.98
N ARG A 55 -15.58 11.63 -5.44
CA ARG A 55 -16.36 12.88 -5.38
C ARG A 55 -15.80 13.89 -6.36
N VAL A 56 -16.64 14.35 -7.27
CA VAL A 56 -16.27 15.39 -8.23
C VAL A 56 -16.03 16.70 -7.50
N THR A 57 -14.87 17.30 -7.76
CA THR A 57 -14.42 18.56 -7.18
C THR A 57 -14.54 19.71 -8.18
N VAL A 58 -14.36 19.44 -9.48
CA VAL A 58 -14.51 20.44 -10.55
C VAL A 58 -15.39 19.89 -11.66
N TYR A 59 -16.39 20.68 -12.03
CA TYR A 59 -17.28 20.40 -13.14
C TYR A 59 -17.71 21.68 -13.85
N ARG A 60 -18.15 21.55 -15.10
CA ARG A 60 -18.79 22.63 -15.85
C ARG A 60 -20.22 22.26 -16.18
N THR A 61 -21.13 23.21 -16.02
CA THR A 61 -22.50 23.10 -16.50
C THR A 61 -22.61 23.77 -17.86
N MET A 62 -23.10 23.05 -18.86
CA MET A 62 -23.47 23.71 -20.11
C MET A 62 -24.77 24.52 -19.90
N PRO A 63 -24.85 25.75 -20.41
CA PRO A 63 -26.09 26.51 -20.37
C PRO A 63 -27.16 25.76 -21.17
N VAL A 64 -28.36 25.66 -20.59
CA VAL A 64 -29.52 25.11 -21.28
C VAL A 64 -29.86 26.09 -22.41
N VAL A 65 -29.64 25.68 -23.66
CA VAL A 65 -30.09 26.45 -24.82
C VAL A 65 -31.61 26.34 -24.88
N ALA A 66 -32.30 27.47 -24.75
CA ALA A 66 -33.75 27.54 -24.85
C ALA A 66 -34.21 26.96 -26.20
N GLY A 67 -35.02 25.90 -26.18
CA GLY A 67 -35.58 25.26 -27.38
C GLY A 67 -35.15 23.82 -27.65
N ILE A 68 -34.22 23.24 -26.89
CA ILE A 68 -33.88 21.81 -26.98
C ILE A 68 -34.22 21.12 -25.65
N GLU A 69 -35.43 20.57 -25.53
CA GLU A 69 -35.92 19.86 -24.34
C GLU A 69 -35.25 18.49 -24.07
N LYS A 70 -34.01 18.27 -24.50
CA LYS A 70 -33.32 16.98 -24.36
C LYS A 70 -31.92 17.10 -23.77
N ASN A 71 -31.85 17.65 -22.57
CA ASN A 71 -31.16 17.06 -21.41
C ASN A 71 -31.02 18.12 -20.32
N LYS A 72 -31.73 17.90 -19.22
CA LYS A 72 -31.53 18.64 -17.97
C LYS A 72 -30.04 18.63 -17.63
N ASN A 73 -29.41 19.80 -17.62
CA ASN A 73 -28.04 20.08 -17.17
C ASN A 73 -26.98 19.07 -17.64
N ALA A 74 -26.48 19.24 -18.87
CA ALA A 74 -25.28 18.55 -19.33
C ALA A 74 -24.07 19.01 -18.49
N ARG A 75 -23.81 18.30 -17.40
CA ARG A 75 -22.67 18.50 -16.51
C ARG A 75 -21.48 17.66 -16.98
N ILE A 76 -20.36 18.34 -17.22
CA ILE A 76 -19.08 17.71 -17.58
C ILE A 76 -18.18 17.71 -16.35
N ASP A 77 -17.95 16.52 -15.80
CA ASP A 77 -17.07 16.31 -14.65
C ASP A 77 -15.61 16.27 -15.08
N GLN A 78 -14.82 17.22 -14.60
CA GLN A 78 -13.43 17.44 -15.00
C GLN A 78 -12.43 16.79 -14.05
N SER A 79 -12.63 16.93 -12.73
CA SER A 79 -11.77 16.30 -11.72
C SER A 79 -12.60 15.75 -10.56
N ALA A 80 -12.07 14.71 -9.92
CA ALA A 80 -12.64 14.13 -8.70
C ALA A 80 -11.51 13.66 -7.77
N GLU A 81 -11.84 13.59 -6.49
CA GLU A 81 -10.99 12.98 -5.47
C GLU A 81 -11.54 11.59 -5.10
N LEU A 82 -10.63 10.68 -4.74
CA LEU A 82 -10.97 9.37 -4.20
C LEU A 82 -11.46 9.54 -2.76
N LEU A 83 -12.67 9.08 -2.47
CA LEU A 83 -13.24 9.05 -1.12
C LEU A 83 -13.16 7.67 -0.47
N TYR A 84 -13.19 6.61 -1.27
CA TYR A 84 -13.14 5.24 -0.76
C TYR A 84 -12.41 4.31 -1.73
N PRO A 85 -11.50 3.44 -1.24
CA PRO A 85 -10.95 3.46 0.12
C PRO A 85 -10.13 4.74 0.35
N ASP A 86 -10.10 5.26 1.58
CA ASP A 86 -9.38 6.50 1.93
C ASP A 86 -7.88 6.22 2.09
N ILE A 87 -7.24 5.66 1.08
CA ILE A 87 -5.80 5.31 1.15
C ILE A 87 -4.86 6.54 1.15
N GLY A 88 -5.41 7.76 1.11
CA GLY A 88 -4.65 9.01 1.10
C GLY A 88 -3.54 9.03 0.04
N SER A 89 -2.40 9.65 0.37
CA SER A 89 -1.15 9.62 -0.42
C SER A 89 -0.20 8.49 0.01
N THR A 90 -0.71 7.47 0.71
CA THR A 90 0.14 6.41 1.26
C THR A 90 0.48 5.36 0.20
N PRO A 91 1.67 4.72 0.26
CA PRO A 91 2.00 3.60 -0.61
C PRO A 91 1.01 2.45 -0.43
N LEU A 92 0.73 1.71 -1.51
CA LEU A 92 -0.04 0.47 -1.42
C LEU A 92 0.79 -0.61 -0.69
N PRO A 93 0.15 -1.55 0.03
CA PRO A 93 0.86 -2.66 0.65
C PRO A 93 1.56 -3.51 -0.41
N ALA A 94 2.74 -4.04 -0.05
CA ALA A 94 3.46 -5.01 -0.87
C ALA A 94 2.62 -6.27 -1.15
N ASN A 95 2.86 -6.92 -2.30
CA ASN A 95 2.01 -8.01 -2.80
C ASN A 95 1.93 -9.20 -1.84
N ASP A 96 3.08 -9.70 -1.37
CA ASP A 96 3.16 -10.85 -0.45
C ASP A 96 3.11 -10.42 1.04
N MET A 97 2.48 -9.28 1.34
CA MET A 97 2.25 -8.87 2.73
C MET A 97 1.23 -9.81 3.37
N PRO A 98 1.52 -10.41 4.54
CA PRO A 98 0.57 -11.27 5.24
C PRO A 98 -0.77 -10.58 5.53
N ASP A 99 -1.89 -11.31 5.47
CA ASP A 99 -3.23 -10.71 5.52
C ASP A 99 -3.50 -9.89 6.80
N ASP A 100 -3.09 -10.40 7.96
CA ASP A 100 -3.26 -9.73 9.26
C ASP A 100 -2.37 -8.48 9.44
N VAL A 101 -1.24 -8.43 8.74
CA VAL A 101 -0.37 -7.24 8.64
C VAL A 101 -0.96 -6.25 7.65
N LYS A 102 -1.50 -6.75 6.53
CA LYS A 102 -2.10 -5.97 5.46
C LYS A 102 -3.38 -5.27 5.91
N ASP A 103 -4.19 -5.91 6.73
CA ASP A 103 -5.39 -5.32 7.32
C ASP A 103 -5.03 -4.11 8.19
N ASP A 104 -4.06 -4.26 9.12
CA ASP A 104 -3.57 -3.14 9.95
C ASP A 104 -2.94 -2.03 9.09
N TYR A 105 -2.20 -2.39 8.04
CA TYR A 105 -1.59 -1.44 7.11
C TYR A 105 -2.64 -0.61 6.37
N ILE A 106 -3.69 -1.26 5.86
CA ILE A 106 -4.78 -0.61 5.14
C ILE A 106 -5.60 0.26 6.10
N GLU A 107 -5.87 -0.21 7.32
CA GLU A 107 -6.53 0.60 8.35
C GLU A 107 -5.69 1.84 8.68
N ALA A 108 -4.37 1.67 8.86
CA ALA A 108 -3.47 2.77 9.09
C ALA A 108 -3.47 3.78 7.94
N ALA A 109 -3.51 3.31 6.69
CA ALA A 109 -3.61 4.15 5.51
C ALA A 109 -4.92 4.96 5.52
N ASN A 110 -6.04 4.28 5.81
CA ASN A 110 -7.38 4.87 5.84
C ASN A 110 -7.56 6.00 6.86
N ILE A 111 -6.84 5.95 7.98
CA ILE A 111 -6.93 6.99 9.00
C ILE A 111 -5.77 7.98 8.95
N PHE A 112 -4.78 7.80 8.08
CA PHE A 112 -3.53 8.56 8.14
C PHE A 112 -3.75 10.07 8.06
N SER A 113 -4.56 10.54 7.11
CA SER A 113 -4.82 11.97 6.92
C SER A 113 -5.64 12.60 8.04
N ASN A 114 -6.44 11.82 8.76
CA ASN A 114 -7.31 12.31 9.84
C ASN A 114 -6.69 12.11 11.24
N SER A 115 -5.87 11.08 11.40
CA SER A 115 -5.23 10.67 12.65
C SER A 115 -3.86 10.04 12.38
N PRO A 116 -2.83 10.88 12.11
CA PRO A 116 -1.45 10.39 11.95
C PRO A 116 -0.95 9.61 13.16
N ARG A 117 -1.42 9.97 14.37
CA ARG A 117 -1.11 9.26 15.63
C ARG A 117 -1.69 7.84 15.65
N GLY A 118 -2.97 7.70 15.28
CA GLY A 118 -3.63 6.40 15.19
C GLY A 118 -2.97 5.52 14.14
N SER A 119 -2.68 6.10 12.97
CA SER A 119 -1.99 5.42 11.88
C SER A 119 -0.61 4.91 12.30
N ALA A 120 0.20 5.73 12.98
CA ALA A 120 1.50 5.30 13.50
C ALA A 120 1.40 4.14 14.51
N ALA A 121 0.37 4.13 15.36
CA ALA A 121 0.14 3.04 16.29
C ALA A 121 -0.22 1.73 15.58
N LEU A 122 -1.10 1.79 14.57
CA LEU A 122 -1.46 0.65 13.72
C LEU A 122 -0.24 0.13 12.92
N LEU A 123 0.57 1.02 12.35
CA LEU A 123 1.79 0.62 11.64
C LEU A 123 2.82 -0.05 12.55
N ARG A 124 2.89 0.38 13.82
CA ARG A 124 3.74 -0.30 14.81
C ARG A 124 3.23 -1.71 15.12
N LEU A 125 1.91 -1.89 15.24
CA LEU A 125 1.30 -3.20 15.41
C LEU A 125 1.53 -4.10 14.18
N ALA A 126 1.32 -3.56 12.98
CA ALA A 126 1.58 -4.25 11.72
C ALA A 126 3.04 -4.72 11.63
N LEU A 127 4.00 -3.86 12.00
CA LEU A 127 5.43 -4.22 12.03
C LEU A 127 5.73 -5.31 13.06
N GLN A 128 5.08 -5.26 14.23
CA GLN A 128 5.21 -6.30 15.26
C GLN A 128 4.73 -7.66 14.76
N LYS A 129 3.53 -7.71 14.14
CA LYS A 129 2.99 -8.92 13.50
C LYS A 129 3.90 -9.42 12.38
N LEU A 130 4.42 -8.51 11.55
CA LEU A 130 5.34 -8.86 10.46
C LEU A 130 6.62 -9.52 10.99
N CYS A 131 7.19 -9.04 12.11
CA CYS A 131 8.32 -9.71 12.75
C CYS A 131 7.99 -11.15 13.18
N VAL A 132 6.77 -11.42 13.64
CA VAL A 132 6.32 -12.78 13.98
C VAL A 132 6.27 -13.67 12.73
N HIS A 133 5.72 -13.17 11.62
CA HIS A 133 5.71 -13.89 10.34
C HIS A 133 7.11 -14.21 9.82
N LEU A 134 8.10 -13.36 10.13
CA LEU A 134 9.51 -13.58 9.78
C LEU A 134 10.26 -14.45 10.79
N GLY A 135 9.57 -15.08 11.76
CA GLY A 135 10.15 -16.04 12.70
C GLY A 135 10.76 -15.41 13.96
N GLU A 136 10.42 -14.16 14.28
CA GLU A 136 10.78 -13.52 15.55
C GLU A 136 9.64 -13.58 16.57
N LYS A 137 9.89 -13.11 17.80
CA LYS A 137 8.92 -13.21 18.90
C LYS A 137 7.85 -12.12 18.87
N GLY A 138 8.08 -11.02 18.15
CA GLY A 138 7.18 -9.87 18.12
C GLY A 138 7.07 -9.16 19.48
N LYS A 139 8.04 -9.32 20.39
CA LYS A 139 7.97 -8.69 21.74
C LYS A 139 8.68 -7.35 21.77
N ASP A 140 9.82 -7.26 21.10
CA ASP A 140 10.63 -6.04 21.01
C ASP A 140 11.08 -5.87 19.56
N ILE A 141 10.41 -4.97 18.85
CA ILE A 141 10.64 -4.72 17.41
C ILE A 141 12.11 -4.43 17.10
N ASN A 142 12.83 -3.74 17.99
CA ASN A 142 14.24 -3.40 17.74
C ASN A 142 15.14 -4.65 17.84
N THR A 143 14.89 -5.49 18.84
CA THR A 143 15.57 -6.78 19.00
C THR A 143 15.27 -7.69 17.81
N ASP A 144 14.00 -7.74 17.41
CA ASP A 144 13.53 -8.57 16.30
C ASP A 144 14.15 -8.12 14.97
N ILE A 145 14.11 -6.82 14.63
CA ILE A 145 14.72 -6.27 13.39
C ILE A 145 16.23 -6.50 13.36
N ARG A 146 16.93 -6.35 14.50
CA ARG A 146 18.37 -6.63 14.57
C ARG A 146 18.66 -8.12 14.41
N SER A 147 17.79 -8.99 14.92
CA SER A 147 17.89 -10.44 14.74
C SER A 147 17.68 -10.82 13.27
N LEU A 148 16.63 -10.29 12.62
CA LEU A 148 16.36 -10.51 11.20
C LEU A 148 17.51 -10.07 10.30
N ALA A 149 18.13 -8.93 10.61
CA ALA A 149 19.30 -8.47 9.87
C ALA A 149 20.54 -9.35 10.09
N LYS A 150 20.74 -9.90 11.30
CA LYS A 150 21.83 -10.86 11.59
C LYS A 150 21.62 -12.20 10.88
N LYS A 151 20.37 -12.62 10.70
CA LYS A 151 19.98 -13.81 9.95
C LYS A 151 20.01 -13.58 8.43
N GLU A 152 20.42 -12.39 7.98
CA GLU A 152 20.41 -11.97 6.57
C GLU A 152 19.03 -12.00 5.89
N THR A 153 17.94 -12.13 6.67
CA THR A 153 16.55 -12.09 6.18
C THR A 153 16.19 -10.71 5.63
N ILE A 154 16.79 -9.66 6.20
CA ILE A 154 16.65 -8.29 5.72
C ILE A 154 18.01 -7.58 5.69
N PRO A 155 18.23 -6.60 4.80
CA PRO A 155 19.50 -5.88 4.75
C PRO A 155 19.77 -5.07 6.04
N PRO A 156 21.02 -5.03 6.55
CA PRO A 156 21.37 -4.25 7.74
C PRO A 156 21.08 -2.74 7.63
N SER A 157 20.99 -2.20 6.41
CA SER A 157 20.59 -0.81 6.17
C SER A 157 19.18 -0.48 6.67
N LEU A 158 18.28 -1.47 6.75
CA LEU A 158 16.92 -1.30 7.27
C LEU A 158 16.87 -1.08 8.78
N ILE A 159 17.88 -1.55 9.54
CA ILE A 159 17.97 -1.29 10.99
C ILE A 159 18.02 0.23 11.26
N ARG A 160 18.80 0.97 10.46
CA ARG A 160 18.95 2.43 10.63
C ARG A 160 17.64 3.18 10.40
N VAL A 161 16.82 2.70 9.46
CA VAL A 161 15.50 3.28 9.17
C VAL A 161 14.53 2.97 10.31
N ALA A 162 14.55 1.74 10.83
CA ALA A 162 13.73 1.34 11.98
C ALA A 162 14.07 2.11 13.27
N ASP A 163 15.36 2.35 13.54
CA ASP A 163 15.79 3.15 14.68
C ASP A 163 15.31 4.61 14.60
N THR A 164 15.27 5.18 13.39
CA THR A 164 14.75 6.54 13.13
C THR A 164 13.23 6.62 13.36
N VAL A 165 12.50 5.61 12.90
CA VAL A 165 11.05 5.46 13.12
C VAL A 165 10.71 5.26 14.60
N ARG A 166 11.58 4.58 15.36
CA ARG A 166 11.39 4.36 16.81
C ARG A 166 11.57 5.64 17.64
N LEU A 167 12.60 6.43 17.32
CA LEU A 167 12.88 7.71 18.00
C LEU A 167 11.73 8.71 17.85
N THR A 168 11.01 8.60 16.74
CA THR A 168 9.90 9.47 16.38
C THR A 168 8.56 8.90 16.85
N GLY A 169 8.36 7.58 16.82
CA GLY A 169 7.15 6.94 17.37
C GLY A 169 6.98 7.09 18.90
N ASN A 170 8.09 7.11 19.67
CA ASN A 170 8.01 7.36 21.12
C ASN A 170 7.92 8.86 21.48
N ASN A 171 8.35 9.78 20.60
CA ASN A 171 8.31 11.23 20.84
C ASN A 171 7.14 11.95 20.15
N ALA A 172 6.49 11.34 19.15
CA ALA A 172 5.33 11.91 18.44
C ALA A 172 4.05 11.96 19.28
N VAL A 173 4.09 11.42 20.50
CA VAL A 173 2.98 11.39 21.49
C VAL A 173 3.16 12.38 22.64
N HIS A 174 4.29 13.09 22.71
CA HIS A 174 4.51 14.14 23.71
C HIS A 174 4.31 15.53 23.08
N PRO A 175 3.34 16.34 23.56
CA PRO A 175 3.16 17.72 23.10
C PRO A 175 4.46 18.52 23.23
N GLY A 176 4.88 19.21 22.16
CA GLY A 176 5.95 20.22 22.20
C GLY A 176 7.37 19.79 21.74
N LYS A 177 7.55 18.60 21.13
CA LYS A 177 8.88 18.13 20.66
C LYS A 177 9.08 17.98 19.14
N MET A 178 8.04 18.11 18.33
CA MET A 178 8.10 18.03 16.85
C MET A 178 6.97 18.86 16.24
N SER A 179 7.21 19.40 15.04
CA SER A 179 6.15 20.00 14.22
C SER A 179 5.19 18.92 13.72
N ASP A 180 3.98 19.28 13.32
CA ASP A 180 3.03 18.31 12.77
C ASP A 180 3.49 17.78 11.40
N GLU A 181 4.21 18.60 10.62
CA GLU A 181 4.81 18.22 9.34
C GLU A 181 5.89 17.13 9.50
N ASP A 182 6.73 17.23 10.53
CA ASP A 182 7.76 16.22 10.81
C ASP A 182 7.14 14.86 11.16
N ARG A 183 5.94 14.88 11.78
CA ARG A 183 5.23 13.67 12.22
C ARG A 183 4.58 12.96 11.04
N ASP A 184 3.94 13.72 10.15
CA ASP A 184 3.38 13.20 8.91
C ASP A 184 4.49 12.61 8.02
N TYR A 185 5.65 13.30 7.96
CA TYR A 185 6.82 12.79 7.25
C TYR A 185 7.28 11.44 7.81
N VAL A 186 7.43 11.31 9.13
CA VAL A 186 7.84 10.05 9.77
C VAL A 186 6.86 8.92 9.50
N ALA A 187 5.57 9.15 9.71
CA ALA A 187 4.54 8.14 9.51
C ALA A 187 4.49 7.70 8.04
N SER A 188 4.67 8.62 7.08
CA SER A 188 4.80 8.26 5.65
C SER A 188 5.98 7.32 5.38
N LYS A 189 7.09 7.44 6.12
CA LYS A 189 8.25 6.56 5.99
C LYS A 189 8.01 5.18 6.62
N MET A 190 7.12 5.06 7.61
CA MET A 190 6.75 3.77 8.18
C MET A 190 6.07 2.86 7.16
N PHE A 191 5.13 3.39 6.37
CA PHE A 191 4.51 2.64 5.27
C PHE A 191 5.55 2.10 4.28
N SER A 192 6.55 2.92 3.96
CA SER A 192 7.63 2.53 3.06
C SER A 192 8.56 1.47 3.67
N LEU A 193 8.85 1.58 4.98
CA LEU A 193 9.69 0.62 5.71
C LEU A 193 9.04 -0.76 5.75
N ILE A 194 7.76 -0.85 6.12
CA ILE A 194 7.04 -2.14 6.20
C ILE A 194 7.01 -2.79 4.82
N ASN A 195 6.68 -2.04 3.76
CA ASN A 195 6.73 -2.56 2.40
C ASN A 195 8.12 -3.08 2.01
N LEU A 196 9.18 -2.35 2.38
CA LEU A 196 10.55 -2.76 2.07
C LEU A 196 10.93 -4.05 2.82
N ILE A 197 10.48 -4.21 4.07
CA ILE A 197 10.69 -5.45 4.84
C ILE A 197 9.96 -6.62 4.18
N VAL A 198 8.72 -6.44 3.72
CA VAL A 198 7.98 -7.50 3.00
C VAL A 198 8.69 -7.85 1.70
N VAL A 199 9.10 -6.86 0.91
CA VAL A 199 9.81 -7.11 -0.36
C VAL A 199 11.11 -7.88 -0.11
N LYS A 200 11.92 -7.44 0.86
CA LYS A 200 13.24 -8.05 1.14
C LYS A 200 13.15 -9.39 1.85
N GLY A 201 12.21 -9.54 2.79
CA GLY A 201 12.10 -10.70 3.66
C GLY A 201 11.14 -11.77 3.19
N ILE A 202 10.25 -11.47 2.23
CA ILE A 202 9.20 -12.39 1.76
C ILE A 202 9.21 -12.50 0.23
N THR A 203 8.99 -11.38 -0.47
CA THR A 203 8.83 -11.42 -1.94
C THR A 203 10.11 -11.85 -2.65
N GLU A 204 11.26 -11.22 -2.35
CA GLU A 204 12.54 -11.55 -3.00
C GLU A 204 12.97 -13.01 -2.75
N PRO A 205 12.96 -13.54 -1.51
CA PRO A 205 13.26 -14.96 -1.27
C PRO A 205 12.36 -15.91 -2.06
N LYS A 206 11.05 -15.61 -2.14
CA LYS A 206 10.09 -16.40 -2.90
C LYS A 206 10.39 -16.36 -4.41
N GLU A 207 10.62 -15.18 -4.98
CA GLU A 207 10.97 -15.04 -6.40
C GLU A 207 12.29 -15.77 -6.74
N ILE A 208 13.28 -15.73 -5.83
CA ILE A 208 14.55 -16.47 -6.01
C ILE A 208 14.32 -17.98 -6.00
N GLU A 209 13.52 -18.50 -5.08
CA GLU A 209 13.19 -19.93 -5.02
C GLU A 209 12.44 -20.38 -6.28
N GLU A 210 11.44 -19.60 -6.73
CA GLU A 210 10.71 -19.89 -7.97
C GLU A 210 11.65 -19.96 -9.19
N LEU A 211 12.62 -19.04 -9.29
CA LEU A 211 13.64 -19.07 -10.35
C LEU A 211 14.57 -20.27 -10.22
N TYR A 212 14.93 -20.67 -9.00
CA TYR A 212 15.74 -21.85 -8.75
C TYR A 212 14.99 -23.11 -9.21
N GLU A 213 13.72 -23.26 -8.83
CA GLU A 213 12.86 -24.40 -9.18
C GLU A 213 12.60 -24.55 -10.69
N MET A 214 12.68 -23.47 -11.47
CA MET A 214 12.65 -23.55 -12.95
C MET A 214 13.80 -24.37 -13.53
N THR A 215 14.89 -24.56 -12.78
CA THR A 215 16.02 -25.38 -13.21
C THR A 215 15.72 -26.87 -13.00
N PRO A 216 15.93 -27.75 -14.01
CA PRO A 216 15.69 -29.19 -13.84
C PRO A 216 16.46 -29.78 -12.65
N GLU A 217 15.89 -30.80 -12.01
CA GLU A 217 16.39 -31.35 -10.74
C GLU A 217 17.84 -31.89 -10.83
N GLY A 218 18.21 -32.51 -11.95
CA GLY A 218 19.57 -33.05 -12.14
C GLY A 218 20.66 -31.98 -12.07
N PRO A 219 20.62 -30.93 -12.91
CA PRO A 219 21.52 -29.78 -12.83
C PRO A 219 21.54 -29.09 -11.47
N ARG A 220 20.40 -28.99 -10.77
CA ARG A 220 20.32 -28.39 -9.43
C ARG A 220 21.12 -29.17 -8.40
N LYS A 221 20.86 -30.48 -8.26
CA LYS A 221 21.59 -31.34 -7.31
C LYS A 221 23.09 -31.34 -7.60
N ALA A 222 23.47 -31.38 -8.87
CA ALA A 222 24.88 -31.33 -9.26
C ALA A 222 25.56 -29.98 -8.95
N ALA A 223 24.81 -28.88 -8.85
CA ALA A 223 25.34 -27.59 -8.41
C ALA A 223 25.44 -27.52 -6.88
N GLU A 224 24.43 -28.01 -6.16
CA GLU A 224 24.43 -28.10 -4.69
C GLU A 224 25.58 -28.96 -4.16
N GLU A 225 25.85 -30.11 -4.79
CA GLU A 225 26.97 -30.99 -4.45
C GLU A 225 28.32 -30.27 -4.62
N ARG A 226 28.50 -29.56 -5.74
CA ARG A 226 29.74 -28.78 -5.99
C ARG A 226 29.92 -27.63 -5.01
N ASP A 227 28.85 -26.91 -4.68
CA ASP A 227 28.90 -25.81 -3.72
C ASP A 227 29.18 -26.34 -2.30
N ALA A 228 28.61 -27.48 -1.93
CA ALA A 228 28.89 -28.15 -0.66
C ALA A 228 30.36 -28.59 -0.54
N GLU A 229 30.92 -29.20 -1.59
CA GLU A 229 32.34 -29.56 -1.66
C GLU A 229 33.24 -28.32 -1.51
N SER A 230 32.89 -27.21 -2.17
CA SER A 230 33.66 -25.98 -2.11
C SER A 230 33.65 -25.32 -0.71
N LYS A 231 32.55 -25.45 0.06
CA LYS A 231 32.44 -24.95 1.44
C LYS A 231 33.22 -25.81 2.44
N ILE A 232 33.35 -27.11 2.19
CA ILE A 232 34.13 -28.03 3.04
C ILE A 232 35.64 -27.83 2.81
N SER A 233 36.03 -27.36 1.62
CA SER A 233 37.43 -27.09 1.27
C SER A 233 38.00 -25.74 1.74
N LYS A 234 37.20 -24.90 2.41
CA LYS A 234 37.57 -23.58 2.95
C LYS A 234 37.54 -23.57 4.47
#